data_AF-A0A257SHL7-F1
#
_entry.id   AF-A0A257SHL7-F1
#
_cell.length_a   1.000
_cell.length_b   1.000
_cell.length_c   1.000
_cell.angle_alpha   90.00
_cell.angle_beta   90.00
_cell.angle_gamma   90.00
#
_symmetry.space_group_name_H-M   'P 1'
#
loop_
_entity.id
_entity.type
_entity.pdbx_description
1 polymer ?
#
loop_
_entity_poly.entity_id
_entity_poly.type
_entity_poly.pdbx_seq_one_letter_code
_entity_poly.pdbx_strand_id
1 'polypeptide(L)'
;MLRSIDEQFRALDEAPARSEGLSLAAEPAAVSVPAGVEGGEIVGEASALDWDAVGTKLDLAKAYMEMGDGESARELLEEVAKEGGSEQQGEARQLLAAL
;
A
#
# COMPACT_ATOMS: atom_id res chain seq x y z
N MET A 1 -60.25 -1.04 34.63
CA MET A 1 -58.91 -0.42 34.64
C MET A 1 -58.47 -0.22 33.20
N LEU A 2 -58.54 0.99 32.67
CA LEU A 2 -57.88 1.40 31.42
C LEU A 2 -57.08 2.67 31.74
N ARG A 3 -55.75 2.59 31.71
CA ARG A 3 -54.81 3.72 31.75
C ARG A 3 -53.90 3.52 30.54
N SER A 4 -53.99 4.37 29.52
CA SER A 4 -53.26 5.65 29.43
C SER A 4 -51.76 5.38 29.54
N ILE A 5 -51.06 5.39 28.41
CA ILE A 5 -49.67 5.81 28.19
C ILE A 5 -49.40 5.70 26.68
N ASP A 6 -49.41 6.86 26.03
CA ASP A 6 -48.47 7.32 25.00
C ASP A 6 -48.30 6.45 23.73
N GLU A 7 -48.77 6.85 22.54
CA GLU A 7 -48.65 8.18 21.90
C GLU A 7 -47.21 8.70 21.76
N GLN A 8 -46.21 7.83 21.61
CA GLN A 8 -44.89 8.22 21.07
C GLN A 8 -44.77 7.77 19.61
N PHE A 9 -45.68 8.31 18.81
CA PHE A 9 -45.67 8.31 17.37
C PHE A 9 -44.54 9.22 16.89
N ARG A 10 -43.60 8.63 16.13
CA ARG A 10 -43.08 9.23 14.89
C ARG A 10 -42.64 10.70 14.99
N ALA A 11 -41.39 10.90 15.38
CA ALA A 11 -40.64 12.10 15.03
C ALA A 11 -39.13 11.78 15.01
N LEU A 12 -38.69 11.14 13.92
CA LEU A 12 -37.30 11.19 13.49
C LEU A 12 -37.29 11.80 12.09
N ASP A 13 -37.70 13.06 12.05
CA ASP A 13 -37.58 13.93 10.89
C ASP A 13 -36.80 15.17 11.34
N GLU A 14 -35.79 15.53 10.54
CA GLU A 14 -35.11 16.82 10.52
C GLU A 14 -34.11 17.14 11.65
N ALA A 15 -32.89 16.61 11.52
CA ALA A 15 -31.72 17.31 12.05
C ALA A 15 -31.38 18.49 11.11
N PRO A 16 -31.22 19.73 11.62
CA PRO A 16 -30.88 20.86 10.78
C PRO A 16 -29.44 20.72 10.28
N ALA A 17 -29.29 20.76 8.96
CA ALA A 17 -28.01 20.88 8.28
C ALA A 17 -27.26 22.12 8.77
N ARG A 18 -26.31 21.93 9.69
CA ARG A 18 -25.24 22.91 9.93
C ARG A 18 -24.10 22.61 8.97
N SER A 19 -24.34 22.90 7.69
CA SER A 19 -23.27 23.10 6.72
C SER A 19 -22.74 24.52 6.90
N GLU A 20 -21.95 24.74 7.94
CA GLU A 20 -21.07 25.91 7.98
C GLU A 20 -20.01 25.67 6.91
N GLY A 21 -20.13 26.45 5.83
CA GLY A 21 -19.24 26.41 4.69
C GLY A 21 -17.81 26.62 5.13
N LEU A 22 -17.02 25.53 5.10
CA LEU A 22 -15.58 25.63 5.00
C LEU A 22 -15.28 26.19 3.61
N SER A 23 -15.36 27.51 3.50
CA SER A 23 -14.84 28.28 2.37
C SER A 23 -13.31 28.15 2.41
N LEU A 24 -12.81 26.97 2.06
CA LEU A 24 -11.43 26.78 1.66
C LEU A 24 -11.35 27.19 0.19
N ALA A 25 -11.39 28.51 -0.04
CA ALA A 25 -10.84 29.09 -1.25
C ALA A 25 -9.31 28.92 -1.16
N ALA A 26 -8.87 27.67 -1.33
CA ALA A 26 -7.50 27.37 -1.67
C ALA A 26 -7.30 27.96 -3.05
N GLU A 27 -6.54 29.05 -3.09
CA GLU A 27 -6.06 29.64 -4.32
C GLU A 27 -5.48 28.52 -5.20
N PRO A 28 -5.82 28.46 -6.50
CA PRO A 28 -5.09 27.59 -7.40
C PRO A 28 -3.71 28.23 -7.55
N ALA A 29 -2.80 27.86 -6.65
CA ALA A 29 -1.38 28.08 -6.86
C ALA A 29 -1.07 27.45 -8.21
N ALA A 30 -0.90 28.32 -9.21
CA ALA A 30 -0.53 27.93 -10.55
C ALA A 30 0.77 27.15 -10.44
N VAL A 31 0.65 25.83 -10.52
CA VAL A 31 1.81 24.98 -10.73
C VAL A 31 2.24 25.22 -12.17
N SER A 32 3.19 26.14 -12.33
CA SER A 32 3.98 26.21 -13.56
C SER A 32 4.70 24.88 -13.67
N VAL A 33 4.17 23.99 -14.50
CA VAL A 33 4.83 22.76 -14.88
C VAL A 33 5.96 23.16 -15.85
N PRO A 34 7.25 23.08 -15.49
CA PRO A 34 8.28 23.14 -16.51
C PRO A 34 8.16 21.85 -17.30
N ALA A 35 7.69 21.95 -18.54
CA ALA A 35 7.87 20.94 -19.55
C ALA A 35 9.37 20.87 -19.89
N GLY A 36 10.14 20.24 -19.02
CA GLY A 36 11.54 19.87 -19.21
C GLY A 36 11.61 18.37 -19.43
N VAL A 37 11.15 17.91 -20.59
CA VAL A 37 11.58 16.61 -21.13
C VAL A 37 13.00 16.81 -21.63
N GLU A 38 13.94 16.70 -20.69
CA GLU A 38 15.36 16.66 -20.98
C GLU A 38 15.77 15.20 -20.80
N GLY A 39 16.14 14.56 -21.91
CA GLY A 39 16.68 13.21 -21.93
C GLY A 39 18.00 13.14 -21.18
N GLY A 40 17.90 13.05 -19.86
CA GLY A 40 18.98 12.77 -18.94
C GLY A 40 18.91 11.30 -18.53
N GLU A 41 19.95 10.57 -18.89
CA GLU A 41 20.31 9.24 -18.42
C GLU A 41 19.94 9.01 -16.94
N ILE A 42 18.86 8.25 -16.68
CA ILE A 42 18.50 7.79 -15.33
C ILE A 42 19.21 6.48 -14.99
N VAL A 43 20.54 6.47 -15.02
CA VAL A 43 21.32 5.38 -14.42
C VAL A 43 21.62 5.79 -12.98
N GLY A 44 20.63 5.63 -12.10
CA GLY A 44 20.81 5.99 -10.68
C GLY A 44 19.61 5.81 -9.75
N GLU A 45 18.38 5.69 -10.27
CA GLU A 45 17.17 5.55 -9.43
C GLU A 45 16.57 4.13 -9.46
N ALA A 46 17.04 3.26 -10.36
CA ALA A 46 16.61 1.86 -10.42
C ALA A 46 17.00 1.10 -9.13
N SER A 47 18.21 1.32 -8.59
CA SER A 47 18.67 0.57 -7.42
C SER A 47 17.80 0.75 -6.17
N ALA A 48 17.30 1.95 -5.86
CA ALA A 48 16.45 2.11 -4.67
C ALA A 48 15.08 1.42 -4.83
N LEU A 49 14.52 1.45 -6.05
CA LEU A 49 13.26 0.78 -6.38
C LEU A 49 13.45 -0.74 -6.46
N ASP A 50 14.58 -1.22 -6.97
CA ASP A 50 14.94 -2.64 -7.03
C ASP A 50 15.11 -3.22 -5.62
N TRP A 51 15.74 -2.49 -4.69
CA TRP A 51 15.90 -2.98 -3.31
C TRP A 51 14.56 -3.11 -2.57
N ASP A 52 13.63 -2.19 -2.79
CA ASP A 52 12.27 -2.24 -2.22
C ASP A 52 11.42 -3.33 -2.88
N ALA A 53 11.55 -3.47 -4.21
CA ALA A 53 10.90 -4.54 -4.97
C ALA A 53 11.40 -5.92 -4.51
N VAL A 54 12.71 -6.09 -4.31
CA VAL A 54 13.28 -7.35 -3.81
C VAL A 54 12.85 -7.64 -2.37
N GLY A 55 12.75 -6.62 -1.51
CA GLY A 55 12.18 -6.78 -0.16
C GLY A 55 10.76 -7.35 -0.22
N THR A 56 9.92 -6.78 -1.08
CA THR A 56 8.55 -7.27 -1.29
C THR A 56 8.51 -8.71 -1.84
N LYS A 57 9.41 -9.07 -2.77
CA LYS A 57 9.54 -10.44 -3.28
C LYS A 57 9.89 -11.43 -2.17
N LEU A 58 10.77 -11.05 -1.25
CA LEU A 58 11.20 -11.88 -0.13
C LEU A 58 10.05 -12.14 0.87
N ASP A 59 9.25 -11.10 1.17
CA ASP A 59 8.07 -11.24 2.03
C ASP A 59 6.99 -12.12 1.38
N LEU A 60 6.79 -11.98 0.07
CA LEU A 60 5.87 -12.81 -0.69
C LEU A 60 6.31 -14.28 -0.72
N ALA A 61 7.60 -14.55 -0.90
CA ALA A 61 8.14 -15.90 -0.85
C ALA A 61 7.89 -16.57 0.50
N LYS A 62 8.12 -15.85 1.61
CA LYS A 62 7.81 -16.34 2.97
C LYS A 62 6.33 -16.70 3.13
N ALA A 63 5.43 -15.89 2.58
CA ALA A 63 4.00 -16.19 2.60
C ALA A 63 3.66 -17.46 1.80
N TYR A 64 4.28 -17.66 0.63
CA TYR A 64 4.11 -18.89 -0.15
C TYR A 64 4.63 -20.13 0.58
N MET A 65 5.76 -20.03 1.28
CA MET A 65 6.28 -21.11 2.14
C MET A 65 5.27 -21.50 3.22
N GLU A 66 4.68 -20.52 3.91
CA GLU A 66 3.68 -20.75 4.95
C GLU A 66 2.40 -21.39 4.39
N MET A 67 2.02 -21.06 3.16
CA MET A 67 0.88 -21.69 2.47
C MET A 67 1.20 -23.09 1.92
N GLY A 68 2.45 -23.56 2.01
CA GLY A 68 2.90 -24.84 1.49
C GLY A 68 3.20 -24.85 -0.01
N ASP A 69 3.23 -23.68 -0.65
CA ASP A 69 3.59 -23.51 -2.06
C ASP A 69 5.09 -23.25 -2.20
N GLY A 70 5.88 -24.30 -1.93
CA GLY A 70 7.34 -24.22 -1.95
C GLY A 70 7.92 -23.94 -3.34
N GLU A 71 7.22 -24.31 -4.41
CA GLU A 71 7.69 -24.08 -5.79
C GLU A 71 7.60 -22.60 -6.16
N SER A 72 6.46 -21.95 -5.88
CA SER A 72 6.31 -20.51 -6.09
C SER A 72 7.25 -19.70 -5.18
N ALA A 73 7.43 -20.13 -3.93
CA ALA A 73 8.40 -19.52 -3.01
C ALA A 73 9.83 -19.63 -3.54
N ARG A 74 10.21 -20.80 -4.06
CA ARG A 74 11.55 -21.04 -4.59
C ARG A 74 11.88 -20.09 -5.74
N GLU A 75 10.98 -19.92 -6.71
CA GLU A 75 11.20 -19.02 -7.84
C GLU A 75 11.49 -17.59 -7.37
N LEU A 76 10.68 -17.08 -6.44
CA LEU A 76 10.87 -15.74 -5.87
C LEU A 76 12.18 -15.61 -5.09
N LEU A 77 12.56 -16.61 -4.29
CA LEU A 77 13.83 -16.60 -3.55
C LEU A 77 15.04 -16.69 -4.48
N GLU A 78 14.94 -17.38 -5.61
CA GLU A 78 16.00 -17.42 -6.62
C GLU A 78 16.18 -16.05 -7.30
N GLU A 79 15.12 -15.28 -7.49
CA GLU A 79 15.22 -13.88 -7.95
C GLU A 79 15.86 -13.00 -6.87
N VAL A 80 15.39 -13.08 -5.62
CA VAL A 80 15.97 -12.31 -4.50
C VAL A 80 17.45 -12.62 -4.31
N ALA A 81 17.86 -13.87 -4.48
CA ALA A 81 19.27 -14.29 -4.39
C ALA A 81 20.17 -13.75 -5.52
N LYS A 82 19.58 -13.31 -6.64
CA LYS A 82 20.28 -12.73 -7.80
C LYS A 82 20.25 -11.20 -7.79
N GLU A 83 19.09 -10.62 -7.46
CA GLU A 83 18.78 -9.19 -7.61
C GLU A 83 18.96 -8.41 -6.30
N GLY A 84 18.83 -9.08 -5.15
CA GLY A 84 18.88 -8.44 -3.84
C GLY A 84 20.25 -7.98 -3.40
N GLY A 85 20.27 -7.18 -2.33
CA GLY A 85 21.49 -6.84 -1.60
C GLY A 85 22.10 -8.00 -0.84
N SER A 86 23.34 -7.84 -0.35
CA SER A 86 24.06 -8.90 0.39
C SER A 86 23.24 -9.54 1.52
N GLU A 87 22.46 -8.75 2.25
CA GLU A 87 21.61 -9.24 3.35
C GLU A 87 20.42 -10.07 2.81
N GLN A 88 19.69 -9.52 1.84
CA GLN A 88 18.55 -10.17 1.19
C GLN A 88 18.97 -11.46 0.47
N GLN A 89 20.12 -11.46 -0.21
CA GLN A 89 20.68 -12.67 -0.84
C GLN A 89 21.03 -13.74 0.19
N GLY A 90 21.59 -13.34 1.35
CA GLY A 90 21.90 -14.25 2.43
C GLY A 90 20.65 -14.91 2.99
N GLU A 91 19.63 -14.10 3.27
CA GLU A 91 18.34 -14.56 3.78
C GLU A 91 17.63 -15.48 2.76
N ALA A 92 17.62 -15.11 1.48
CA ALA A 92 17.02 -15.94 0.44
C ALA A 92 17.71 -17.30 0.30
N ARG A 93 19.05 -17.35 0.37
CA ARG A 93 19.80 -18.63 0.34
C ARG A 93 19.51 -19.51 1.57
N GLN A 94 19.29 -18.90 2.74
CA GLN A 94 18.91 -19.63 3.94
C GLN A 94 17.50 -20.23 3.80
N LEU A 95 16.55 -19.45 3.30
CA LEU A 95 15.19 -19.91 3.06
C LEU A 95 15.13 -21.00 1.97
N LEU A 96 15.90 -20.86 0.88
CA LEU A 96 16.05 -21.88 -0.16
C LEU A 96 16.59 -23.21 0.37
N ALA A 97 17.42 -23.18 1.42
CA ALA A 97 17.94 -24.38 2.05
C ALA A 97 16.96 -25.01 3.06
N ALA A 98 15.93 -24.27 3.46
CA ALA A 98 14.90 -24.71 4.40
C ALA A 98 13.63 -25.25 3.71
N LEU A 99 13.44 -24.94 2.42
CA LEU A 99 12.45 -25.54 1.52
C LEU A 99 12.72 -27.02 1.26
#